data_AF-A0A9W9KW18-F1
#
_entry.id   AF-A0A9W9KW18-F1
#
_cell.length_a   1.000
_cell.length_b   1.000
_cell.length_c   1.000
_cell.angle_alpha   90.00
_cell.angle_beta   90.00
_cell.angle_gamma   90.00
#
_symmetry.space_group_name_H-M   'P 1'
#
loop_
_entity.id
_entity.type
_entity.pdbx_description
1 polymer ?
#
loop_
_entity_poly.entity_id
_entity_poly.type
_entity_poly.pdbx_seq_one_letter_code
_entity_poly.pdbx_strand_id
1 'polypeptide(L)'
;MLSNSNFWRSGHDAEELPSPTTVVPFAGRIGANQESSVDKTNSAHIELLQQSPDAAPWIPLKDALSLRHFLHVALWKAAVVEAIAVGLGETVNILATGALVPNLLSGLTAILVLPLFIFAAGPVSGAHLNPTITIATFFGRLATLPRCILYVGFQVFGGAIAGLLLRASLDTRSFIVPGCYIDTTKVSAGSAFAIEFTTDLALIFLSFGVGLDPRQRSDLGQP
;
A
#
# COMPACT_ATOMS: atom_id res chain seq x y z
N MET A 1 -25.99 -8.88 25.07
CA MET A 1 -25.38 -9.39 26.31
C MET A 1 -23.86 -9.41 26.13
N LEU A 2 -23.17 -8.40 26.66
CA LEU A 2 -21.75 -8.50 27.01
C LEU A 2 -21.67 -8.10 28.49
N SER A 3 -21.77 -9.11 29.34
CA SER A 3 -21.67 -8.97 30.79
C SER A 3 -20.19 -9.11 31.17
N ASN A 4 -19.69 -8.14 31.92
CA ASN A 4 -18.45 -8.18 32.73
C ASN A 4 -17.09 -7.98 32.03
N SER A 5 -16.78 -6.76 31.61
CA SER A 5 -15.39 -6.29 31.47
C SER A 5 -15.13 -5.02 32.31
N ASN A 6 -15.44 -5.09 33.62
CA ASN A 6 -15.26 -3.98 34.57
C ASN A 6 -13.89 -3.97 35.29
N PHE A 7 -12.94 -4.82 34.90
CA PHE A 7 -11.67 -4.96 35.63
C PHE A 7 -10.67 -3.82 35.36
N TRP A 8 -10.86 -3.02 34.31
CA TRP A 8 -9.88 -2.02 33.85
C TRP A 8 -10.44 -0.62 33.54
N ARG A 9 -11.71 -0.32 33.84
CA ARG A 9 -12.23 1.04 33.65
C ARG A 9 -12.17 1.80 34.98
N SER A 10 -11.30 2.80 35.07
CA SER A 10 -11.42 3.85 36.07
C SER A 10 -12.76 4.56 35.88
N GLY A 11 -13.40 5.04 36.95
CA GLY A 11 -14.64 5.83 36.84
C GLY A 11 -14.52 7.06 35.95
N HIS A 12 -13.30 7.54 35.69
CA HIS A 12 -12.99 8.60 34.74
C HIS A 12 -12.96 8.12 33.27
N ASP A 13 -12.69 6.83 33.00
CA ASP A 13 -12.58 6.28 31.64
C ASP A 13 -13.94 5.89 31.04
N ALA A 14 -15.02 5.96 31.84
CA ALA A 14 -16.36 5.60 31.41
C ALA A 14 -17.11 6.77 30.74
N GLU A 15 -16.63 8.00 30.89
CA GLU A 15 -17.33 9.23 30.47
C GLU A 15 -16.66 9.92 29.27
N GLU A 16 -15.36 9.72 29.03
CA GLU A 16 -14.68 10.10 27.80
C GLU A 16 -14.53 8.88 26.89
N LEU A 17 -15.43 8.72 25.92
CA LEU A 17 -15.08 7.95 24.72
C LEU A 17 -13.81 8.61 24.14
N PRO A 18 -12.74 7.85 23.83
CA PRO A 18 -11.57 8.44 23.19
C PRO A 18 -12.04 9.19 21.95
N SER A 19 -11.62 10.45 21.82
CA SER A 19 -11.91 11.26 20.63
C SER A 19 -11.61 10.41 19.40
N PRO A 20 -12.50 10.35 18.38
CA PRO A 20 -12.27 9.52 17.21
C PRO A 20 -10.86 9.74 16.69
N THR A 21 -10.04 8.70 16.71
CA THR A 21 -8.66 8.78 16.24
C THR A 21 -8.70 9.32 14.83
N THR A 22 -8.12 10.50 14.59
CA THR A 22 -8.20 11.18 13.31
C THR A 22 -7.40 10.38 12.29
N VAL A 23 -8.07 9.50 11.55
CA VAL A 23 -7.44 8.76 10.44
C VAL A 23 -7.02 9.81 9.42
N VAL A 24 -5.73 9.85 9.08
CA VAL A 24 -5.21 10.82 8.11
C VAL A 24 -5.92 10.60 6.77
N PRO A 25 -6.70 11.57 6.28
CA PRO A 25 -7.50 11.37 5.09
C PRO A 25 -6.60 11.22 3.86
N PHE A 26 -6.87 10.22 3.04
CA PHE A 26 -6.13 9.94 1.80
C PHE A 26 -7.05 9.21 0.83
N ALA A 27 -7.24 9.77 -0.37
CA ALA A 27 -8.16 9.26 -1.38
C ALA A 27 -7.61 8.05 -2.14
N GLY A 28 -6.28 7.95 -2.26
CA GLY A 28 -5.59 6.86 -2.96
C GLY A 28 -5.44 5.57 -2.15
N ARG A 29 -6.39 5.20 -1.28
CA ARG A 29 -6.29 4.00 -0.44
C ARG A 29 -6.84 2.77 -1.15
N ILE A 30 -6.06 1.68 -1.19
CA ILE A 30 -6.52 0.34 -1.59
C ILE A 30 -7.13 -0.39 -0.39
N GLY A 31 -6.45 -0.39 0.75
CA GLY A 31 -6.75 -1.28 1.89
C GLY A 31 -7.73 -0.78 2.94
N ALA A 32 -8.33 0.38 2.74
CA ALA A 32 -9.33 0.96 3.63
C ALA A 32 -10.21 1.90 2.80
N ASN A 33 -11.32 1.35 2.31
CA ASN A 33 -12.27 2.04 1.45
C ASN A 33 -12.71 3.37 2.09
N GLN A 34 -12.25 4.47 1.49
CA GLN A 34 -12.91 5.76 1.21
C GLN A 34 -13.65 6.53 2.33
N GLU A 35 -13.79 6.02 3.55
CA GLU A 35 -14.45 6.69 4.69
C GLU A 35 -13.69 7.96 5.13
N SER A 36 -12.43 8.10 4.73
CA SER A 36 -11.60 9.28 4.97
C SER A 36 -11.36 10.12 3.69
N SER A 37 -12.08 9.87 2.60
CA SER A 37 -12.06 10.77 1.45
C SER A 37 -12.99 11.96 1.71
N VAL A 38 -12.42 13.15 1.67
CA VAL A 38 -13.04 14.35 2.18
C VAL A 38 -13.81 15.06 1.06
N ASP A 39 -15.10 15.37 1.29
CA ASP A 39 -15.88 16.13 0.29
C ASP A 39 -15.40 17.59 0.22
N LYS A 40 -15.23 18.09 -1.01
CA LYS A 40 -14.70 19.43 -1.30
C LYS A 40 -15.70 20.55 -1.00
N THR A 41 -16.98 20.20 -0.79
CA THR A 41 -18.08 21.16 -0.64
C THR A 41 -18.29 21.63 0.80
N ASN A 42 -17.75 20.92 1.81
CA ASN A 42 -17.91 21.23 3.21
C ASN A 42 -16.83 22.23 3.68
N SER A 43 -17.22 23.34 4.29
CA SER A 43 -16.31 24.39 4.77
C SER A 43 -15.34 23.91 5.86
N ALA A 44 -15.73 22.95 6.69
CA ALA A 44 -14.86 22.33 7.71
C ALA A 44 -13.71 21.50 7.11
N HIS A 45 -13.82 21.12 5.84
CA HIS A 45 -12.89 20.25 5.15
C HIS A 45 -11.86 21.01 4.30
N ILE A 46 -12.07 22.30 4.08
CA ILE A 46 -11.17 23.13 3.27
C ILE A 46 -9.80 23.28 3.93
N GLU A 47 -9.74 23.44 5.26
CA GLU A 47 -8.47 23.53 5.99
C GLU A 47 -7.68 22.22 5.91
N LEU A 48 -8.36 21.06 5.99
CA LEU A 48 -7.74 19.75 5.82
C LEU A 48 -7.19 19.56 4.40
N LEU A 49 -7.92 20.02 3.37
CA LEU A 49 -7.48 19.94 1.98
C LEU A 49 -6.30 20.88 1.67
N GLN A 50 -6.18 21.99 2.41
CA GLN A 50 -4.98 22.85 2.33
C GLN A 50 -3.75 22.16 2.94
N GLN A 51 -3.94 21.36 3.99
CA GLN A 51 -2.85 20.63 4.65
C GLN A 51 -2.51 19.30 3.96
N SER A 52 -3.50 18.60 3.40
CA SER A 52 -3.36 17.30 2.76
C SER A 52 -4.25 17.26 1.51
N PRO A 53 -3.74 17.73 0.36
CA PRO A 53 -4.56 17.87 -0.84
C PRO A 53 -4.97 16.52 -1.44
N ASP A 54 -4.27 15.44 -1.10
CA ASP A 54 -4.58 14.06 -1.47
C ASP A 54 -5.66 13.40 -0.58
N ALA A 55 -6.25 14.15 0.35
CA ALA A 55 -7.45 13.74 1.07
C ALA A 55 -8.70 13.62 0.18
N ALA A 56 -8.70 14.26 -1.00
CA ALA A 56 -9.78 14.17 -1.98
C ALA A 56 -9.25 13.75 -3.36
N PRO A 57 -10.07 13.05 -4.16
CA PRO A 57 -9.69 12.71 -5.53
C PRO A 57 -9.58 13.97 -6.39
N TRP A 58 -8.90 13.85 -7.54
CA TRP A 58 -8.74 14.93 -8.53
C TRP A 58 -7.97 16.13 -7.99
N ILE A 59 -6.77 15.87 -7.48
CA ILE A 59 -5.87 16.90 -6.93
C ILE A 59 -5.42 17.85 -8.05
N PRO A 60 -5.51 19.19 -7.88
CA PRO A 60 -4.95 20.16 -8.84
C PRO A 60 -3.46 19.88 -9.11
N LEU A 61 -3.02 19.96 -10.37
CA LEU A 61 -1.64 19.55 -10.73
C LEU A 61 -0.57 20.35 -9.96
N LYS A 62 -0.82 21.64 -9.74
CA LYS A 62 0.06 22.51 -8.93
C LYS A 62 0.25 21.98 -7.50
N ASP A 63 -0.80 21.44 -6.90
CA ASP A 63 -0.81 20.97 -5.53
C ASP A 63 -0.25 19.54 -5.47
N ALA A 64 -0.54 18.71 -6.47
CA ALA A 64 0.06 17.39 -6.64
C ALA A 64 1.59 17.47 -6.79
N LEU A 65 2.12 18.47 -7.49
CA LEU A 65 3.55 18.66 -7.71
C LEU A 65 4.24 19.47 -6.59
N SER A 66 3.50 20.01 -5.63
CA SER A 66 4.08 20.81 -4.55
C SER A 66 4.97 19.94 -3.65
N LEU A 67 6.24 20.33 -3.52
CA LEU A 67 7.23 19.65 -2.69
C LEU A 67 7.07 19.95 -1.19
N ARG A 68 6.20 20.89 -0.82
CA ARG A 68 5.94 21.24 0.59
C ARG A 68 5.52 20.01 1.41
N HIS A 69 4.88 19.04 0.75
CA HIS A 69 4.39 17.84 1.40
C HIS A 69 5.48 16.90 1.92
N PHE A 70 6.74 17.05 1.48
CA PHE A 70 7.86 16.33 2.08
C PHE A 70 8.06 16.67 3.57
N LEU A 71 7.58 17.81 4.04
CA LEU A 71 7.70 18.22 5.44
C LEU A 71 6.65 17.55 6.34
N HIS A 72 5.65 16.86 5.78
CA HIS A 72 4.62 16.21 6.58
C HIS A 72 5.11 14.87 7.14
N VAL A 73 5.28 14.81 8.46
CA VAL A 73 5.70 13.59 9.19
C VAL A 73 4.77 12.40 8.93
N ALA A 74 3.47 12.65 8.75
CA ALA A 74 2.49 11.61 8.44
C ALA A 74 2.84 10.85 7.14
N LEU A 75 3.42 11.55 6.15
CA LEU A 75 3.81 10.95 4.89
C LEU A 75 4.99 10.00 5.03
N TRP A 76 5.98 10.38 5.83
CA TRP A 76 7.12 9.54 6.16
C TRP A 76 6.71 8.31 6.96
N LYS A 77 5.79 8.47 7.93
CA LYS A 77 5.19 7.34 8.66
C LYS A 77 4.53 6.35 7.70
N ALA A 78 3.74 6.86 6.75
CA ALA A 78 3.08 6.03 5.75
C ALA A 78 4.09 5.30 4.85
N ALA A 79 5.16 5.98 4.40
CA ALA A 79 6.22 5.36 3.61
C ALA A 79 6.99 4.26 4.40
N VAL A 80 7.23 4.45 5.69
CA VAL A 80 7.83 3.41 6.55
C VAL A 80 6.91 2.18 6.64
N VAL A 81 5.60 2.38 6.76
CA VAL A 81 4.64 1.26 6.76
C VAL A 81 4.65 0.50 5.45
N GLU A 82 4.73 1.20 4.32
CA GLU A 82 4.91 0.59 2.99
C GLU A 82 6.18 -0.27 2.93
N ALA A 83 7.32 0.23 3.42
CA ALA A 83 8.57 -0.53 3.48
C ALA A 83 8.45 -1.81 4.32
N ILE A 84 7.83 -1.70 5.50
CA ILE A 84 7.67 -2.84 6.42
C ILE A 84 6.75 -3.89 5.79
N ALA A 85 5.61 -3.49 5.24
CA ALA A 85 4.66 -4.41 4.65
C ALA A 85 5.22 -5.10 3.40
N VAL A 86 5.91 -4.37 2.51
CA VAL A 86 6.63 -4.98 1.38
C VAL A 86 7.71 -5.94 1.87
N GLY A 87 8.54 -5.51 2.83
CA GLY A 87 9.64 -6.33 3.31
C GLY A 87 9.19 -7.61 4.03
N LEU A 88 8.11 -7.57 4.81
CA LEU A 88 7.54 -8.75 5.47
C LEU A 88 6.73 -9.65 4.53
N GLY A 89 6.26 -9.11 3.40
CA GLY A 89 5.54 -9.87 2.36
C GLY A 89 6.46 -10.65 1.42
N GLU A 90 7.76 -10.36 1.41
CA GLU A 90 8.75 -11.03 0.56
C GLU A 90 8.91 -12.51 0.98
N THR A 91 8.83 -13.42 0.01
CA THR A 91 9.02 -14.86 0.24
C THR A 91 9.97 -15.46 -0.79
N VAL A 92 10.79 -16.43 -0.36
CA VAL A 92 11.68 -17.19 -1.25
C VAL A 92 11.45 -18.68 -0.99
N ASN A 93 11.25 -19.44 -2.06
CA ASN A 93 11.13 -20.89 -2.01
C ASN A 93 12.40 -21.54 -2.56
N ILE A 94 13.10 -22.33 -1.74
CA ILE A 94 14.37 -23.02 -2.08
C ILE A 94 14.18 -24.52 -2.38
N LEU A 95 12.94 -24.96 -2.58
CA LEU A 95 12.62 -26.37 -2.73
C LEU A 95 13.16 -26.93 -4.07
N ALA A 96 13.89 -28.05 -4.01
CA ALA A 96 14.49 -28.71 -5.17
C ALA A 96 13.48 -29.56 -5.99
N THR A 97 12.31 -29.01 -6.29
CA THR A 97 11.20 -29.71 -6.98
C THR A 97 10.91 -29.16 -8.38
N GLY A 98 11.85 -28.39 -8.96
CA GLY A 98 11.66 -27.69 -10.24
C GLY A 98 10.85 -26.39 -10.06
N ALA A 99 10.56 -25.67 -11.16
CA ALA A 99 9.99 -24.32 -11.09
C ALA A 99 8.50 -24.28 -10.70
N LEU A 100 7.73 -25.34 -10.99
CA LEU A 100 6.28 -25.33 -10.83
C LEU A 100 5.84 -25.22 -9.36
N VAL A 101 6.37 -26.09 -8.48
CA VAL A 101 5.93 -26.17 -7.08
C VAL A 101 6.29 -24.90 -6.28
N PRO A 102 7.52 -24.36 -6.35
CA PRO A 102 7.87 -23.08 -5.73
C PRO A 102 6.99 -21.92 -6.18
N ASN A 103 6.70 -21.81 -7.49
CA ASN A 103 5.87 -20.73 -8.03
C ASN A 103 4.42 -20.82 -7.55
N LEU A 104 3.85 -22.03 -7.48
CA LEU A 104 2.50 -22.24 -6.95
C LEU A 104 2.41 -21.90 -5.46
N LEU A 105 3.40 -22.29 -4.67
CA LEU A 105 3.46 -21.97 -3.24
C LEU A 105 3.57 -20.46 -3.03
N SER A 106 4.50 -19.79 -3.73
CA SER A 106 4.62 -18.32 -3.68
C SER A 106 3.32 -17.62 -4.07
N GLY A 107 2.66 -18.07 -5.15
CA GLY A 107 1.38 -17.51 -5.59
C GLY A 107 0.26 -17.68 -4.56
N LEU A 108 0.12 -18.87 -3.96
CA LEU A 108 -0.87 -19.13 -2.92
C LEU A 108 -0.60 -18.31 -1.66
N THR A 109 0.66 -18.21 -1.23
CA THR A 109 1.05 -17.38 -0.10
C THR A 109 0.72 -15.91 -0.37
N ALA A 110 1.02 -15.39 -1.57
CA ALA A 110 0.69 -14.02 -1.93
C ALA A 110 -0.84 -13.78 -1.89
N ILE A 111 -1.66 -14.69 -2.43
CA ILE A 111 -3.13 -14.57 -2.41
C ILE A 111 -3.69 -14.53 -0.98
N LEU A 112 -3.12 -15.31 -0.05
CA LEU A 112 -3.61 -15.37 1.33
C LEU A 112 -3.09 -14.22 2.20
N VAL A 113 -1.83 -13.84 2.03
CA VAL A 113 -1.12 -12.93 2.95
C VAL A 113 -1.19 -11.48 2.48
N LEU A 114 -1.16 -11.21 1.17
CA LEU A 114 -1.23 -9.85 0.65
C LEU A 114 -2.50 -9.09 1.11
N PRO A 115 -3.71 -9.69 1.10
CA PRO A 115 -4.90 -9.00 1.63
C PRO A 115 -4.76 -8.62 3.10
N LEU A 116 -4.10 -9.45 3.91
CA LEU A 116 -3.87 -9.15 5.33
C LEU A 116 -2.94 -7.96 5.50
N PHE A 117 -1.86 -7.88 4.70
CA PHE A 117 -1.00 -6.69 4.67
C PHE A 117 -1.75 -5.46 4.18
N ILE A 118 -2.62 -5.61 3.17
CA ILE A 118 -3.45 -4.52 2.66
C ILE A 118 -4.39 -4.00 3.75
N PHE A 119 -5.07 -4.86 4.50
CA PHE A 119 -5.93 -4.47 5.61
C PHE A 119 -5.15 -3.85 6.78
N ALA A 120 -3.95 -4.37 7.09
CA ALA A 120 -3.13 -3.86 8.19
C ALA A 120 -2.48 -2.50 7.86
N ALA A 121 -1.93 -2.35 6.66
CA ALA A 121 -1.25 -1.13 6.21
C ALA A 121 -2.23 -0.07 5.68
N GLY A 122 -3.42 -0.49 5.25
CA GLY A 122 -4.47 0.34 4.65
C GLY A 122 -4.80 1.59 5.47
N PRO A 123 -5.10 1.47 6.78
CA PRO A 123 -5.41 2.59 7.66
C PRO A 123 -4.32 3.68 7.73
N VAL A 124 -3.05 3.34 7.53
CA VAL A 124 -1.93 4.29 7.67
C VAL A 124 -1.43 4.79 6.32
N SER A 125 -1.24 3.90 5.36
CA SER A 125 -0.56 4.18 4.08
C SER A 125 -1.48 4.14 2.86
N GLY A 126 -2.66 3.54 2.98
CA GLY A 126 -3.45 3.15 1.83
C GLY A 126 -2.99 1.85 1.17
N ALA A 127 -1.89 1.26 1.63
CA ALA A 127 -1.39 -0.05 1.22
C ALA A 127 -1.26 -0.20 -0.30
N HIS A 128 -0.46 0.67 -0.92
CA HIS A 128 -0.10 0.48 -2.32
C HIS A 128 0.76 -0.77 -2.48
N LEU A 129 1.72 -0.97 -1.57
CA LEU A 129 2.64 -2.11 -1.46
C LEU A 129 3.35 -2.49 -2.78
N ASN A 130 3.38 -1.57 -3.73
CA ASN A 130 3.83 -1.80 -5.09
C ASN A 130 4.16 -0.45 -5.76
N PRO A 131 5.36 -0.30 -6.36
CA PRO A 131 5.75 0.91 -7.06
C PRO A 131 4.86 1.26 -8.25
N THR A 132 4.48 0.28 -9.06
CA THR A 132 3.62 0.46 -10.24
C THR A 132 2.23 0.99 -9.84
N ILE A 133 1.63 0.43 -8.79
CA ILE A 133 0.37 0.96 -8.21
C ILE A 133 0.57 2.41 -7.76
N THR A 134 1.64 2.68 -7.01
CA THR A 134 1.92 4.03 -6.49
C THR A 134 2.05 5.06 -7.60
N ILE A 135 2.79 4.73 -8.65
CA ILE A 135 2.98 5.57 -9.83
C ILE A 135 1.64 5.78 -10.54
N ALA A 136 0.85 4.72 -10.72
CA ALA A 136 -0.47 4.81 -11.33
C ALA A 136 -1.41 5.70 -10.52
N THR A 137 -1.44 5.59 -9.18
CA THR A 137 -2.23 6.44 -8.28
C THR A 137 -1.84 7.92 -8.38
N PHE A 138 -0.54 8.22 -8.57
CA PHE A 138 -0.07 9.59 -8.83
C PHE A 138 -0.61 10.14 -10.17
N PHE A 139 -0.46 9.38 -11.26
CA PHE A 139 -0.99 9.80 -12.57
C PHE A 139 -2.52 9.86 -12.60
N GLY A 140 -3.18 9.03 -11.79
CA GLY A 140 -4.63 9.08 -11.52
C GLY A 140 -5.08 10.30 -10.71
N ARG A 141 -4.15 11.17 -10.28
CA ARG A 141 -4.42 12.36 -9.44
C ARG A 141 -5.09 12.02 -8.11
N LEU A 142 -4.71 10.88 -7.55
CA LEU A 142 -5.16 10.38 -6.24
C LEU A 142 -4.04 10.45 -5.17
N ALA A 143 -2.80 10.73 -5.59
CA ALA A 143 -1.65 10.94 -4.70
C ALA A 143 -0.82 12.14 -5.15
N THR A 144 -0.08 12.73 -4.20
CA THR A 144 0.91 13.79 -4.50
C THR A 144 2.24 13.21 -4.96
N LEU A 145 3.05 14.02 -5.64
CA LEU A 145 4.39 13.65 -6.11
C LEU A 145 5.32 13.26 -4.95
N PRO A 146 5.37 14.00 -3.80
CA PRO A 146 6.16 13.58 -2.66
C PRO A 146 5.74 12.22 -2.10
N ARG A 147 4.44 11.89 -2.07
CA ARG A 147 3.96 10.56 -1.68
C ARG A 147 4.49 9.50 -2.62
N CYS A 148 4.37 9.73 -3.92
CA CYS A 148 4.85 8.81 -4.95
C CYS A 148 6.34 8.50 -4.77
N ILE A 149 7.17 9.55 -4.67
CA ILE A 149 8.63 9.40 -4.50
C ILE A 149 8.97 8.64 -3.21
N LEU A 150 8.36 9.01 -2.08
CA LEU A 150 8.63 8.35 -0.81
C LEU A 150 8.17 6.90 -0.82
N TYR A 151 6.97 6.60 -1.32
CA TYR A 151 6.45 5.23 -1.35
C TYR A 151 7.32 4.35 -2.25
N VAL A 152 7.61 4.78 -3.49
CA VAL A 152 8.47 3.99 -4.40
C VAL A 152 9.84 3.75 -3.77
N GLY A 153 10.46 4.79 -3.20
CA GLY A 153 11.76 4.66 -2.54
C GLY A 153 11.73 3.68 -1.37
N PHE A 154 10.73 3.77 -0.50
CA PHE A 154 10.60 2.92 0.69
C PHE A 154 10.15 1.50 0.35
N GLN A 155 9.30 1.29 -0.65
CA GLN A 155 8.91 -0.04 -1.14
C GLN A 155 10.14 -0.78 -1.70
N VAL A 156 10.92 -0.11 -2.57
CA VAL A 156 12.16 -0.69 -3.12
C VAL A 156 13.17 -0.95 -2.00
N PHE A 157 13.32 -0.02 -1.05
CA PHE A 157 14.20 -0.20 0.10
C PHE A 157 13.76 -1.39 0.98
N GLY A 158 12.47 -1.51 1.28
CA GLY A 158 11.90 -2.59 2.08
C GLY A 158 12.14 -3.96 1.44
N GLY A 159 11.85 -4.11 0.14
CA GLY A 159 12.12 -5.35 -0.61
C GLY A 159 13.61 -5.67 -0.69
N ALA A 160 14.47 -4.67 -0.90
CA ALA A 160 15.92 -4.86 -0.92
C ALA A 160 16.45 -5.41 0.41
N ILE A 161 16.04 -4.81 1.54
CA ILE A 161 16.43 -5.26 2.87
C ILE A 161 15.88 -6.67 3.15
N ALA A 162 14.63 -6.96 2.78
CA ALA A 162 14.05 -8.28 2.94
C ALA A 162 14.81 -9.35 2.17
N GLY A 163 15.17 -9.11 0.90
CA GLY A 163 16.00 -10.02 0.12
C GLY A 163 17.36 -10.28 0.78
N LEU A 164 18.01 -9.24 1.34
CA LEU A 164 19.28 -9.40 2.08
C LEU A 164 19.09 -10.21 3.36
N LEU A 165 18.01 -9.98 4.11
CA LEU A 165 17.68 -10.72 5.33
C LEU A 165 17.34 -12.18 5.06
N LEU A 166 16.61 -12.48 3.99
CA LEU A 166 16.32 -13.85 3.55
C LEU A 166 17.61 -14.57 3.16
N ARG A 167 18.52 -13.87 2.48
CA ARG A 167 19.81 -14.40 2.08
C ARG A 167 20.68 -14.75 3.28
N ALA A 168 20.66 -13.91 4.32
CA ALA A 168 21.35 -14.16 5.59
C ALA A 168 20.69 -15.30 6.38
N SER A 169 19.35 -15.33 6.46
CA SER A 169 18.59 -16.33 7.22
C SER A 169 18.70 -17.73 6.64
N LEU A 170 18.77 -17.86 5.32
CA LEU A 170 18.86 -19.14 4.61
C LEU A 170 20.31 -19.57 4.30
N ASP A 171 21.29 -18.77 4.70
CA ASP A 171 22.73 -18.97 4.43
C ASP A 171 23.03 -19.38 2.97
N THR A 172 22.44 -18.66 2.02
CA THR A 172 22.55 -18.99 0.59
C THR A 172 22.94 -17.78 -0.25
N ARG A 173 23.36 -18.05 -1.48
CA ARG A 173 23.58 -17.06 -2.55
C ARG A 173 22.85 -17.44 -3.85
N SER A 174 21.92 -18.40 -3.77
CA SER A 174 21.23 -18.98 -4.92
C SER A 174 20.27 -18.04 -5.64
N PHE A 175 19.87 -16.94 -5.01
CA PHE A 175 19.00 -15.91 -5.60
C PHE A 175 19.65 -14.53 -5.53
N ILE A 176 19.29 -13.65 -6.47
CA ILE A 176 19.84 -12.30 -6.63
C ILE A 176 19.02 -11.31 -5.80
N VAL A 177 19.68 -10.26 -5.30
CA VAL A 177 19.11 -9.17 -4.49
C VAL A 177 19.77 -7.86 -4.96
N PRO A 178 19.06 -6.72 -5.04
CA PRO A 178 17.64 -6.51 -4.74
C PRO A 178 16.77 -6.64 -5.99
N GLY A 179 15.96 -7.70 -6.07
CA GLY A 179 14.87 -7.78 -7.05
C GLY A 179 14.83 -9.06 -7.88
N CYS A 180 13.72 -9.19 -8.62
CA CYS A 180 13.54 -10.23 -9.63
C CYS A 180 14.56 -10.04 -10.76
N TYR A 181 15.25 -11.12 -11.09
CA TYR A 181 16.18 -11.19 -12.22
C TYR A 181 15.59 -12.10 -13.29
N ILE A 182 15.77 -11.71 -14.56
CA ILE A 182 15.38 -12.50 -15.72
C ILE A 182 16.63 -13.15 -16.31
N ASP A 183 16.59 -14.48 -16.43
CA ASP A 183 17.59 -15.25 -17.14
C ASP A 183 17.28 -15.25 -18.65
N THR A 184 17.95 -14.37 -19.39
CA THR A 184 17.72 -14.19 -20.83
C THR A 184 18.11 -15.41 -21.67
N THR A 185 18.81 -16.40 -21.10
CA THR A 185 19.08 -17.68 -21.78
C THR A 185 17.86 -18.61 -21.74
N LYS A 186 16.90 -18.38 -20.84
CA LYS A 186 15.68 -19.18 -20.68
C LYS A 186 14.44 -18.48 -21.25
N VAL A 187 14.37 -17.15 -21.13
CA VAL A 187 13.22 -16.35 -21.56
C VAL A 187 13.72 -15.12 -22.32
N SER A 188 13.18 -14.86 -23.51
CA SER A 188 13.55 -13.67 -24.28
C SER A 188 13.09 -12.39 -23.58
N ALA A 189 13.81 -11.29 -23.74
CA ALA A 189 13.43 -9.99 -23.18
C ALA A 189 12.03 -9.55 -23.63
N GLY A 190 11.65 -9.82 -24.89
CA GLY A 190 10.33 -9.49 -25.42
C GLY A 190 9.21 -10.31 -24.76
N SER A 191 9.44 -11.60 -24.52
CA SER A 191 8.49 -12.46 -23.80
C SER A 191 8.33 -12.04 -22.35
N ALA A 192 9.44 -11.73 -21.66
CA ALA A 192 9.40 -11.24 -20.28
C ALA A 192 8.66 -9.91 -20.19
N PHE A 193 8.96 -8.96 -21.09
CA PHE A 193 8.25 -7.68 -21.16
C PHE A 193 6.74 -7.87 -21.37
N ALA A 194 6.33 -8.74 -22.29
CA ALA A 194 4.91 -8.97 -22.56
C ALA A 194 4.17 -9.54 -21.33
N ILE A 195 4.83 -10.44 -20.59
CA ILE A 195 4.29 -11.01 -19.35
C ILE A 195 4.14 -9.91 -18.29
N GLU A 196 5.24 -9.23 -17.94
CA GLU A 196 5.26 -8.17 -16.91
C GLU A 196 4.26 -7.06 -17.22
N PHE A 197 4.22 -6.60 -18.48
CA PHE A 197 3.27 -5.58 -18.92
C PHE A 197 1.82 -6.03 -18.74
N THR A 198 1.50 -7.27 -19.13
CA THR A 198 0.13 -7.78 -19.03
C THR A 198 -0.29 -7.98 -17.57
N THR A 199 0.61 -8.50 -16.73
CA THR A 199 0.34 -8.71 -15.30
C THR A 199 0.24 -7.40 -14.54
N ASP A 200 1.10 -6.43 -14.82
CA ASP A 200 1.03 -5.09 -14.22
C ASP A 200 -0.22 -4.33 -14.67
N LEU A 201 -0.61 -4.47 -15.93
CA LEU A 201 -1.87 -3.90 -16.43
C LEU A 201 -3.07 -4.50 -15.69
N ALA A 202 -3.09 -5.82 -15.49
CA ALA A 202 -4.14 -6.48 -14.71
C ALA A 202 -4.13 -6.02 -13.25
N LEU A 203 -2.95 -5.87 -12.64
CA LEU A 203 -2.80 -5.37 -11.27
C LEU A 203 -3.34 -3.95 -11.12
N ILE A 204 -2.98 -3.04 -12.04
CA ILE A 204 -3.49 -1.67 -12.05
C ILE A 204 -5.01 -1.68 -12.26
N PHE A 205 -5.50 -2.45 -13.24
CA PHE A 205 -6.94 -2.54 -13.52
C PHE A 205 -7.74 -2.99 -12.30
N LEU A 206 -7.26 -4.03 -11.60
CA LEU A 206 -7.90 -4.50 -10.36
C LEU A 206 -7.80 -3.46 -9.26
N SER A 207 -6.62 -2.90 -9.01
CA SER A 207 -6.40 -1.90 -7.96
C SER A 207 -7.31 -0.68 -8.12
N PHE A 208 -7.44 -0.18 -9.35
CA PHE A 208 -8.37 0.90 -9.66
C PHE A 208 -9.82 0.47 -9.64
N GLY A 209 -10.13 -0.68 -10.23
CA GLY A 209 -11.50 -1.18 -10.32
C GLY A 209 -12.14 -1.52 -8.97
N VAL A 210 -11.36 -1.97 -7.99
CA VAL A 210 -11.88 -2.43 -6.68
C VAL A 210 -11.56 -1.51 -5.51
N GLY A 211 -10.42 -0.81 -5.53
CA GLY A 211 -9.95 -0.04 -4.37
C GLY A 211 -9.90 1.48 -4.58
N LEU A 212 -9.42 1.93 -5.76
CA LEU A 212 -9.13 3.34 -5.99
C LEU A 212 -10.23 4.12 -6.72
N ASP A 213 -11.25 3.45 -7.29
CA ASP A 213 -12.38 4.12 -7.94
C ASP A 213 -13.39 4.65 -6.89
N PRO A 214 -13.60 5.97 -6.80
CA PRO A 214 -14.56 6.55 -5.86
C PRO A 214 -16.00 6.07 -6.05
N ARG A 215 -16.36 5.57 -7.24
CA ARG A 215 -17.72 5.07 -7.54
C ARG A 215 -18.05 3.78 -6.81
N GLN A 216 -17.06 2.97 -6.46
CA GLN A 216 -17.26 1.73 -5.70
C GLN A 216 -17.75 1.99 -4.26
N ARG A 217 -17.66 3.23 -3.78
CA ARG A 217 -18.11 3.64 -2.44
C ARG A 217 -19.60 3.34 -2.20
N SER A 218 -20.47 3.59 -3.19
CA SER A 218 -21.92 3.39 -3.03
C SER A 218 -22.31 1.91 -2.96
N ASP A 219 -21.55 1.06 -3.66
CA ASP A 219 -21.93 -0.34 -3.89
C ASP A 219 -21.34 -1.27 -2.81
N LEU A 220 -20.24 -0.87 -2.18
CA LEU A 220 -19.58 -1.61 -1.08
C LEU A 220 -20.17 -1.31 0.31
N GLY A 221 -21.37 -0.71 0.37
CA GLY A 221 -22.15 -0.58 1.60
C GLY A 221 -21.54 0.36 2.64
N GLN A 222 -20.82 1.39 2.20
CA GLN A 222 -20.27 2.41 3.09
C GLN A 222 -21.14 3.66 3.08
N PRO A 223 -21.44 4.25 4.26
CA PRO A 223 -22.30 5.43 4.35
C PRO A 223 -21.74 6.69 3.66
#